data_AF-A0A7K7TP74-F1
#
_entry.id   AF-A0A7K7TP74-F1
#
_cell.length_a   1.000
_cell.length_b   1.000
_cell.length_c   1.000
_cell.angle_alpha   90.00
_cell.angle_beta   90.00
_cell.angle_gamma   90.00
#
_symmetry.space_group_name_H-M   'P 1'
#
loop_
_entity.id
_entity.type
_entity.pdbx_description
1 polymer ?
#
loop_
_entity_poly.entity_id
_entity_poly.type
_entity_poly.pdbx_seq_one_letter_code
_entity_poly.pdbx_strand_id
1 'polypeptide(L)'
;GYRCFKAIMFLSGLLFGSTVIFLLCYKERVLETPLSLEASAGIALGIGLLCGLLTALLRSVGLFTTGLLLGLLLATAALGTLAPVAPPPSPWVPAGSLLGLALLCALLALQWPKALTVLSTGVFGAAVVVVCADYFVEALALVLYVYERLRLAPAGPLCWQSWAV
;
A
#
# COMPACT_ATOMS: atom_id res chain seq x y z
N GLY A 1 -12.95 4.25 23.77
CA GLY A 1 -12.81 3.78 22.38
C GLY A 1 -11.63 2.84 22.22
N TYR A 2 -11.84 1.53 22.40
CA TYR A 2 -10.82 0.48 22.12
C TYR A 2 -11.44 -0.76 21.45
N ARG A 3 -12.74 -0.71 21.11
CA ARG A 3 -13.49 -1.90 20.64
C ARG A 3 -13.10 -2.31 19.23
N CYS A 4 -12.74 -1.36 18.36
CA CYS A 4 -12.39 -1.63 16.96
C CYS A 4 -10.91 -1.91 16.72
N PHE A 5 -10.05 -1.86 17.75
CA PHE A 5 -8.60 -2.04 17.56
C PHE A 5 -8.27 -3.40 16.94
N LYS A 6 -8.95 -4.46 17.41
CA LYS A 6 -8.76 -5.82 16.89
C LYS A 6 -9.30 -5.98 15.46
N ALA A 7 -10.37 -5.27 15.12
CA ALA A 7 -10.95 -5.27 13.77
C ALA A 7 -10.02 -4.55 12.77
N ILE A 8 -9.40 -3.44 13.17
CA ILE A 8 -8.44 -2.71 12.33
C ILE A 8 -7.21 -3.58 12.04
N MET A 9 -6.68 -4.28 13.06
CA MET A 9 -5.55 -5.21 12.91
C MET A 9 -5.87 -6.35 11.94
N PHE A 10 -7.09 -6.91 12.05
CA PHE A 10 -7.58 -7.94 11.15
C PHE A 10 -7.68 -7.43 9.71
N LEU A 11 -8.29 -6.26 9.51
CA LEU A 11 -8.50 -5.67 8.19
C LEU A 11 -7.15 -5.37 7.51
N SER A 12 -6.19 -4.79 8.23
CA SER A 12 -4.87 -4.49 7.68
C SER A 12 -4.09 -5.74 7.30
N GLY A 13 -4.15 -6.79 8.12
CA GLY A 13 -3.51 -8.06 7.81
C GLY A 13 -4.17 -8.79 6.64
N LEU A 14 -5.50 -8.73 6.55
CA LEU A 14 -6.26 -9.28 5.44
C LEU A 14 -5.92 -8.56 4.13
N LEU A 15 -5.93 -7.23 4.13
CA LEU A 15 -5.61 -6.43 2.94
C LEU A 15 -4.17 -6.65 2.48
N PHE A 16 -3.20 -6.61 3.40
CA PHE A 16 -1.80 -6.84 3.07
C PHE A 16 -1.56 -8.27 2.56
N GLY A 17 -2.05 -9.27 3.29
CA GLY A 17 -1.88 -10.69 2.93
C GLY A 17 -2.54 -11.05 1.61
N SER A 18 -3.79 -10.64 1.41
CA SER A 18 -4.50 -10.89 0.13
C SER A 18 -3.83 -10.19 -1.04
N THR A 19 -3.37 -8.94 -0.87
CA THR A 19 -2.71 -8.17 -1.93
C THR A 19 -1.38 -8.78 -2.35
N VAL A 20 -0.53 -9.17 -1.39
CA VAL A 20 0.78 -9.79 -1.67
C VAL A 20 0.61 -11.13 -2.39
N ILE A 21 -0.30 -11.98 -1.91
CA ILE A 21 -0.57 -13.29 -2.52
C ILE A 21 -1.18 -13.12 -3.91
N PHE A 22 -2.12 -12.20 -4.08
CA PHE A 22 -2.71 -11.91 -5.39
C PHE A 22 -1.64 -11.43 -6.39
N LEU A 23 -0.70 -10.58 -5.95
CA LEU A 23 0.43 -10.13 -6.78
C LEU A 23 1.38 -11.27 -7.14
N LEU A 24 1.67 -12.17 -6.20
CA LEU A 24 2.48 -13.37 -6.45
C LEU A 24 1.79 -14.27 -7.47
N CYS A 25 0.50 -14.58 -7.28
CA CYS A 25 -0.28 -15.36 -8.23
C CYS A 25 -0.39 -14.67 -9.60
N TYR A 26 -0.50 -13.33 -9.65
CA TYR A 26 -0.53 -12.59 -10.91
C TYR A 26 0.82 -12.64 -11.64
N LYS A 27 1.93 -12.54 -10.92
CA LYS A 27 3.27 -12.71 -11.49
C LYS A 27 3.52 -14.15 -11.96
N GLU A 28 2.97 -15.13 -11.26
CA GLU A 28 3.10 -16.55 -11.59
C GLU A 28 2.17 -16.96 -12.75
N ARG A 29 1.00 -16.31 -12.90
CA ARG A 29 0.15 -16.38 -14.11
C ARG A 29 0.90 -15.97 -15.38
N VAL A 30 1.82 -15.01 -15.28
CA VAL A 30 2.66 -14.57 -16.41
C VAL A 30 3.68 -15.65 -16.79
N LEU A 31 4.01 -16.57 -15.88
CA LEU A 31 5.14 -17.47 -16.06
C LEU A 31 4.76 -18.84 -16.65
N GLU A 32 3.71 -19.55 -16.21
CA GLU A 32 3.54 -20.95 -16.72
C GLU A 32 2.11 -21.56 -16.79
N THR A 33 1.04 -21.03 -16.18
CA THR A 33 -0.30 -21.69 -16.27
C THR A 33 -1.53 -20.76 -16.10
N PRO A 34 -2.58 -20.88 -16.95
CA PRO A 34 -3.82 -20.11 -16.80
C PRO A 34 -4.74 -20.77 -15.76
N LEU A 35 -4.47 -20.60 -14.47
CA LEU A 35 -5.51 -20.83 -13.45
C LEU A 35 -6.65 -19.82 -13.65
N SER A 36 -7.92 -20.21 -13.48
CA SER A 36 -9.04 -19.26 -13.61
C SER A 36 -8.90 -18.07 -12.65
N LEU A 37 -9.29 -16.86 -13.07
CA LEU A 37 -9.21 -15.64 -12.25
C LEU A 37 -9.86 -15.83 -10.86
N GLU A 38 -10.96 -16.58 -10.85
CA GLU A 38 -11.75 -16.93 -9.68
C GLU A 38 -10.98 -17.82 -8.69
N ALA A 39 -10.21 -18.81 -9.18
CA ALA A 39 -9.45 -19.70 -8.31
C ALA A 39 -8.32 -18.97 -7.58
N SER A 40 -7.58 -18.07 -8.26
CA SER A 40 -6.54 -17.28 -7.58
C SER A 40 -7.14 -16.27 -6.60
N ALA A 41 -8.31 -15.71 -6.91
CA ALA A 41 -9.01 -14.81 -5.99
C ALA A 41 -9.40 -15.58 -4.71
N GLY A 42 -9.92 -16.80 -4.83
CA GLY A 42 -10.23 -17.66 -3.69
C GLY A 42 -9.00 -17.98 -2.82
N ILE A 43 -7.88 -18.35 -3.44
CA ILE A 43 -6.63 -18.65 -2.73
C ILE A 43 -6.07 -17.40 -2.03
N ALA A 44 -6.06 -16.26 -2.71
CA ALA A 44 -5.62 -14.98 -2.14
C ALA A 44 -6.50 -14.55 -0.96
N LEU A 45 -7.82 -14.71 -1.07
CA LEU A 45 -8.75 -14.45 0.02
C LEU A 45 -8.55 -15.41 1.20
N GLY A 46 -8.34 -16.70 0.93
CA GLY A 46 -8.09 -17.70 1.97
C GLY A 46 -6.83 -17.41 2.77
N ILE A 47 -5.71 -17.16 2.08
CA ILE A 47 -4.44 -16.83 2.73
C ILE A 47 -4.51 -15.45 3.41
N GLY A 48 -5.18 -14.47 2.78
CA GLY A 48 -5.46 -13.17 3.37
C GLY A 48 -6.25 -13.28 4.67
N LEU A 49 -7.28 -14.12 4.71
CA LEU A 49 -8.08 -14.38 5.91
C LEU A 49 -7.22 -14.99 7.03
N LEU A 50 -6.39 -15.98 6.71
CA LEU A 50 -5.46 -16.58 7.67
C LEU A 50 -4.46 -15.56 8.21
N CYS A 51 -3.90 -14.72 7.34
CA CYS A 51 -2.98 -13.64 7.71
C CYS A 51 -3.68 -12.56 8.57
N GLY A 52 -4.89 -12.16 8.22
CA GLY A 52 -5.74 -11.25 8.99
C GLY A 52 -6.07 -11.82 10.37
N LEU A 53 -6.38 -13.11 10.46
CA LEU A 53 -6.63 -13.76 11.74
C LEU A 53 -5.36 -13.81 12.58
N LEU A 54 -4.21 -14.15 11.98
CA LEU A 54 -2.92 -14.19 12.65
C LEU A 54 -2.52 -12.83 13.22
N THR A 55 -2.72 -11.75 12.46
CA THR A 55 -2.46 -10.37 12.90
C THR A 55 -3.46 -9.87 13.94
N ALA A 56 -4.69 -10.37 13.94
CA ALA A 56 -5.68 -10.09 14.98
C ALA A 56 -5.42 -10.85 16.29
N LEU A 57 -4.81 -12.05 16.22
CA LEU A 57 -4.35 -12.82 17.38
C LEU A 57 -3.04 -12.25 17.94
N LEU A 58 -2.08 -11.95 17.07
CA LEU A 58 -0.76 -11.44 17.44
C LEU A 58 -0.75 -9.92 17.36
N ARG A 59 -1.12 -9.27 18.48
CA ARG A 59 -1.17 -7.81 18.61
C ARG A 59 0.13 -7.11 18.17
N SER A 60 1.28 -7.73 18.40
CA SER A 60 2.58 -7.20 17.99
C SER A 60 2.77 -7.24 16.48
N VAL A 61 2.29 -8.29 15.80
CA VAL A 61 2.40 -8.44 14.34
C VAL A 61 1.43 -7.50 13.64
N GLY A 62 0.20 -7.34 14.16
CA GLY A 62 -0.77 -6.40 13.60
C GLY A 62 -0.32 -4.92 13.72
N LEU A 63 0.34 -4.54 14.82
CA LEU A 63 0.92 -3.21 14.99
C LEU A 63 2.07 -2.95 14.02
N PHE A 64 2.90 -3.97 13.79
CA PHE A 64 3.96 -3.88 12.80
C PHE A 64 3.42 -3.77 11.37
N THR A 65 2.43 -4.58 11.00
CA THR A 65 1.85 -4.54 9.64
C THR A 65 1.09 -3.24 9.36
N THR A 66 0.36 -2.70 10.34
CA THR A 66 -0.30 -1.39 10.21
C THR A 66 0.69 -0.24 10.06
N GLY A 67 1.78 -0.23 10.84
CA GLY A 67 2.84 0.78 10.73
C GLY A 67 3.60 0.69 9.40
N LEU A 68 3.86 -0.53 8.92
CA LEU A 68 4.53 -0.77 7.64
C LEU A 68 3.66 -0.32 6.46
N LEU A 69 2.35 -0.62 6.50
CA LEU A 69 1.39 -0.17 5.49
C LEU A 69 1.28 1.37 5.45
N LEU A 70 1.23 2.02 6.60
CA LEU A 70 1.22 3.48 6.69
C LEU A 70 2.51 4.09 6.13
N GLY A 71 3.67 3.58 6.55
CA GLY A 71 4.94 4.12 6.08
C GLY A 71 5.14 3.91 4.58
N LEU A 72 4.61 2.83 4.02
CA LEU A 72 4.58 2.63 2.56
C LEU A 72 3.69 3.67 1.85
N LEU A 73 2.48 3.92 2.36
CA LEU A 73 1.57 4.97 1.84
C LEU A 73 2.19 6.37 1.92
N LEU A 74 2.88 6.67 3.04
CA LEU A 74 3.53 7.96 3.21
C LEU A 74 4.74 8.11 2.27
N ALA A 75 5.50 7.03 2.06
CA ALA A 75 6.65 7.03 1.19
C ALA A 75 6.24 7.18 -0.28
N THR A 76 5.16 6.53 -0.73
CA THR A 76 4.65 6.72 -2.10
C THR A 76 4.11 8.14 -2.31
N ALA A 77 3.43 8.71 -1.32
CA ALA A 77 2.99 10.11 -1.36
C ALA A 77 4.19 11.09 -1.40
N ALA A 78 5.23 10.84 -0.59
CA ALA A 78 6.47 11.61 -0.61
C ALA A 78 7.16 11.51 -1.98
N LEU A 79 7.24 10.32 -2.58
CA LEU A 79 7.80 10.14 -3.92
C LEU A 79 6.99 10.85 -5.01
N GLY A 80 5.66 10.87 -4.90
CA GLY A 80 4.78 11.61 -5.81
C GLY A 80 4.99 13.13 -5.72
N THR A 81 5.18 13.67 -4.50
CA THR A 81 5.39 15.11 -4.27
C THR A 81 6.82 15.58 -4.57
N LEU A 82 7.82 14.70 -4.41
CA LEU A 82 9.23 14.97 -4.75
C LEU A 82 9.53 14.76 -6.24
N ALA A 83 8.59 14.19 -7.01
CA ALA A 83 8.72 13.94 -8.44
C ALA A 83 9.15 15.14 -9.31
N PRO A 84 8.74 16.40 -9.04
CA PRO A 84 9.16 17.54 -9.86
C PRO A 84 10.51 18.15 -9.44
N VAL A 85 11.05 17.82 -8.27
CA VAL A 85 12.19 18.55 -7.67
C VAL A 85 13.54 17.90 -7.95
N ALA A 86 13.62 16.56 -8.07
CA ALA A 86 14.87 15.88 -8.40
C ALA A 86 14.64 14.50 -9.05
N PRO A 87 15.07 14.27 -10.31
CA PRO A 87 15.13 12.92 -10.86
C PRO A 87 16.22 12.12 -10.13
N PRO A 88 15.90 11.00 -9.45
CA PRO A 88 16.90 10.24 -8.71
C PRO A 88 17.86 9.53 -9.69
N PRO A 89 19.18 9.63 -9.48
CA PRO A 89 20.18 9.05 -10.37
C PRO A 89 20.33 7.53 -10.23
N SER A 90 19.73 6.90 -9.21
CA SER A 90 19.88 5.47 -8.97
C SER A 90 18.62 4.79 -8.43
N PRO A 91 18.37 3.52 -8.80
CA PRO A 91 17.16 2.79 -8.44
C PRO A 91 17.07 2.42 -6.95
N TRP A 92 18.21 2.43 -6.26
CA TRP A 92 18.34 2.01 -4.86
C TRP A 92 17.93 3.09 -3.86
N VAL A 93 17.97 4.37 -4.26
CA VAL A 93 17.58 5.52 -3.41
C VAL A 93 16.07 5.57 -3.14
N PRO A 94 15.17 5.44 -4.14
CA PRO A 94 13.74 5.37 -3.88
C PRO A 94 13.36 4.09 -3.13
N ALA A 95 13.97 2.95 -3.45
CA ALA A 95 13.74 1.70 -2.73
C ALA A 95 14.18 1.79 -1.26
N GLY A 96 15.34 2.39 -0.99
CA GLY A 96 15.88 2.58 0.36
C GLY A 96 15.07 3.58 1.19
N SER A 97 14.57 4.66 0.58
CA SER A 97 13.68 5.61 1.26
C SER A 97 12.29 5.01 1.55
N LEU A 98 11.73 4.22 0.63
CA LEU A 98 10.52 3.43 0.85
C LEU A 98 10.67 2.46 2.02
N LEU A 99 11.72 1.62 2.00
CA LEU A 99 12.00 0.66 3.06
C LEU A 99 12.33 1.35 4.39
N GLY A 100 13.14 2.40 4.35
CA GLY A 100 13.55 3.15 5.53
C GLY A 100 12.37 3.83 6.22
N LEU A 101 11.51 4.52 5.46
CA LEU A 101 10.34 5.20 6.01
C LEU A 101 9.28 4.19 6.49
N ALA A 102 9.07 3.10 5.75
CA ALA A 102 8.19 2.01 6.18
C ALA A 102 8.67 1.38 7.49
N LEU A 103 9.96 1.12 7.64
CA LEU A 103 10.54 0.53 8.85
C LEU A 103 10.51 1.52 10.03
N LEU A 104 10.86 2.79 9.81
CA LEU A 104 10.75 3.85 10.82
C LEU A 104 9.33 3.97 11.36
N CYS A 105 8.35 3.95 10.46
CA CYS A 105 6.95 4.05 10.84
C CYS A 105 6.46 2.78 11.55
N ALA A 106 6.94 1.60 11.14
CA ALA A 106 6.68 0.35 11.85
C ALA A 106 7.27 0.35 13.27
N LEU A 107 8.50 0.84 13.46
CA LEU A 107 9.11 0.96 14.78
C LEU A 107 8.39 1.98 15.67
N LEU A 108 7.99 3.12 15.11
CA LEU A 108 7.14 4.08 15.83
C LEU A 108 5.79 3.45 16.20
N ALA A 109 5.22 2.56 15.38
CA ALA A 109 3.96 1.88 15.69
C ALA A 109 4.08 0.96 16.89
N LEU A 110 5.27 0.39 17.13
CA LEU A 110 5.56 -0.35 18.36
C LEU A 110 5.65 0.57 19.58
N GLN A 111 6.21 1.78 19.45
CA GLN A 111 6.38 2.68 20.59
C GLN A 111 5.09 3.43 20.97
N TRP A 112 4.29 3.85 19.98
CA TRP A 112 3.07 4.65 20.20
C TRP A 112 1.84 4.05 19.51
N PRO A 113 1.37 2.86 19.95
CA PRO A 113 0.34 2.09 19.26
C PRO A 113 -1.01 2.82 19.16
N LYS A 114 -1.33 3.71 20.11
CA LYS A 114 -2.60 4.46 20.08
C LYS A 114 -2.60 5.60 19.06
N ALA A 115 -1.55 6.42 19.05
CA ALA A 115 -1.46 7.56 18.15
C ALA A 115 -1.36 7.10 16.70
N LEU A 116 -0.54 6.07 16.44
CA LEU A 116 -0.32 5.60 15.08
C LEU A 116 -1.49 4.80 14.50
N THR A 117 -2.30 4.12 15.31
CA THR A 117 -3.51 3.47 14.78
C THR A 117 -4.55 4.48 14.34
N VAL A 118 -4.72 5.59 15.08
CA VAL A 118 -5.60 6.69 14.67
C VAL A 118 -5.08 7.34 13.39
N LEU A 119 -3.79 7.67 13.33
CA LEU A 119 -3.15 8.22 12.13
C LEU A 119 -3.32 7.27 10.95
N SER A 120 -3.14 5.96 11.18
CA SER A 120 -3.29 4.93 10.15
C SER A 120 -4.68 4.86 9.57
N THR A 121 -5.71 4.83 10.41
CA THR A 121 -7.08 4.86 9.90
C THR A 121 -7.40 6.15 9.14
N GLY A 122 -6.86 7.28 9.56
CA GLY A 122 -7.05 8.56 8.87
C GLY A 122 -6.37 8.61 7.51
N VAL A 123 -5.09 8.21 7.44
CA VAL A 123 -4.32 8.17 6.18
C VAL A 123 -4.89 7.14 5.22
N PHE A 124 -5.34 5.98 5.71
CA PHE A 124 -5.97 4.97 4.87
C PHE A 124 -7.29 5.48 4.27
N GLY A 125 -8.13 6.14 5.08
CA GLY A 125 -9.34 6.79 4.60
C GLY A 125 -9.05 7.87 3.56
N ALA A 126 -8.06 8.73 3.80
CA ALA A 126 -7.64 9.74 2.84
C ALA A 126 -7.13 9.11 1.53
N ALA A 127 -6.33 8.05 1.60
CA ALA A 127 -5.83 7.34 0.43
C ALA A 127 -6.99 6.75 -0.40
N VAL A 128 -8.00 6.16 0.24
CA VAL A 128 -9.19 5.65 -0.46
C VAL A 128 -9.94 6.79 -1.16
N VAL A 129 -10.14 7.93 -0.49
CA VAL A 129 -10.81 9.09 -1.10
C VAL A 129 -10.03 9.62 -2.29
N VAL A 130 -8.69 9.71 -2.19
CA VAL A 130 -7.82 10.14 -3.30
C VAL A 130 -7.92 9.18 -4.47
N VAL A 131 -7.89 7.86 -4.23
CA VAL A 131 -8.05 6.85 -5.29
C VAL A 131 -9.43 6.90 -5.93
N CYS A 132 -10.49 7.10 -5.13
CA CYS A 132 -11.84 7.29 -5.67
C CYS A 132 -11.93 8.55 -6.54
N ALA A 133 -11.38 9.67 -6.09
CA ALA A 133 -11.33 10.90 -6.87
C ALA A 133 -10.55 10.70 -8.18
N ASP A 134 -9.38 10.06 -8.12
CA ASP A 134 -8.55 9.73 -9.29
C ASP A 134 -9.28 8.79 -10.28
N TYR A 135 -10.05 7.82 -9.78
CA TYR A 135 -10.86 6.95 -10.64
C TYR A 135 -11.94 7.73 -11.40
N PHE A 136 -12.65 8.66 -10.72
CA PHE A 136 -13.71 9.45 -11.35
C PHE A 136 -13.18 10.50 -12.34
N VAL A 137 -12.00 11.06 -12.07
CA VAL A 137 -11.46 12.19 -12.84
C VAL A 137 -10.52 11.73 -13.94
N GLU A 138 -9.56 10.84 -13.63
CA GLU A 138 -8.47 10.47 -14.54
C GLU A 138 -8.37 8.96 -14.81
N ALA A 139 -9.40 8.18 -14.45
CA ALA A 139 -9.47 6.74 -14.70
C ALA A 139 -8.22 5.95 -14.23
N LEU A 140 -7.73 6.25 -13.01
CA LEU A 140 -6.54 5.64 -12.38
C LEU A 140 -5.17 6.12 -12.92
N ALA A 141 -5.09 7.26 -13.60
CA ALA A 141 -3.82 7.80 -14.11
C ALA A 141 -2.77 8.02 -13.01
N LEU A 142 -3.18 8.50 -11.82
CA LEU A 142 -2.27 8.72 -10.70
C LEU A 142 -1.74 7.40 -10.11
N VAL A 143 -2.61 6.38 -10.02
CA VAL A 143 -2.21 5.04 -9.58
C VAL A 143 -1.24 4.39 -10.58
N LEU A 144 -1.50 4.54 -11.88
CA LEU A 144 -0.60 4.08 -12.94
C LEU A 144 0.74 4.83 -12.91
N TYR A 145 0.73 6.15 -12.67
CA TYR A 145 1.95 6.94 -12.52
C TYR A 145 2.82 6.46 -11.34
N VAL A 146 2.20 6.24 -10.18
CA VAL A 146 2.88 5.72 -8.99
C VAL A 146 3.40 4.30 -9.25
N TYR A 147 2.62 3.47 -9.95
CA TYR A 147 3.01 2.12 -10.34
C TYR A 147 4.22 2.11 -11.28
N GLU A 148 4.22 2.94 -12.33
CA GLU A 148 5.33 3.04 -13.29
C GLU A 148 6.60 3.60 -12.63
N ARG A 149 6.46 4.55 -11.69
CA ARG A 149 7.56 5.04 -10.84
C ARG A 149 8.13 3.94 -9.94
N LEU A 150 7.28 3.14 -9.31
CA LEU A 150 7.69 1.97 -8.52
C LEU A 150 8.37 0.90 -9.39
N ARG A 151 7.95 0.76 -10.65
CA ARG A 151 8.56 -0.11 -11.66
C ARG A 151 9.83 0.46 -12.29
N LEU A 152 10.22 1.68 -11.93
CA LEU A 152 11.35 2.39 -12.55
C LEU A 152 11.23 2.58 -14.06
N ALA A 153 10.02 2.54 -14.61
CA ALA A 153 9.78 2.93 -15.98
C ALA A 153 9.77 4.47 -16.09
N PRO A 154 10.19 5.05 -17.22
CA PRO A 154 10.04 6.47 -17.46
C PRO A 154 8.54 6.81 -17.52
N ALA A 155 7.98 7.23 -16.40
CA ALA A 155 6.61 7.68 -16.33
C ALA A 155 6.49 8.98 -17.14
N GLY A 156 5.52 9.01 -18.08
CA GLY A 156 5.19 10.22 -18.82
C GLY A 156 4.81 11.38 -17.88
N PRO A 157 4.88 12.63 -18.34
CA PRO A 157 4.54 13.78 -17.50
C PRO A 157 3.10 13.63 -16.99
N LEU A 158 2.92 13.79 -15.66
CA LEU A 158 1.58 14.00 -15.09
C LEU A 158 1.02 15.28 -15.73
N CYS A 159 -0.03 15.14 -16.52
CA CYS A 159 -0.74 16.27 -17.10
C CYS A 159 -1.56 16.97 -16.01
N TRP A 160 -0.90 17.66 -15.07
CA TRP A 160 -1.53 18.51 -14.04
C TRP A 160 -2.41 19.63 -14.64
N GLN A 161 -2.32 19.84 -15.95
CA GLN A 161 -3.00 20.89 -16.71
C GLN A 161 -4.48 20.57 -17.03
N SER A 162 -5.02 19.41 -16.68
CA SER A 162 -6.46 19.12 -16.88
C SER A 162 -7.40 19.93 -15.96
N TRP A 163 -6.86 20.63 -14.95
CA TRP A 163 -7.62 21.48 -14.02
C TRP A 163 -7.69 22.97 -14.41
N ALA A 164 -6.98 23.42 -15.45
CA ALA A 164 -6.85 24.85 -15.79
C ALA A 164 -7.60 25.28 -17.07
N VAL A 165 -8.53 24.46 -17.57
CA VAL A 165 -9.49 24.85 -18.63
C VAL A 165 -10.88 24.35 -18.30
#